data_AF-A0A9E2LF68-F1
#
_entry.id   AF-A0A9E2LF68-F1
#
_cell.length_a   1.000
_cell.length_b   1.000
_cell.length_c   1.000
_cell.angle_alpha   90.00
_cell.angle_beta   90.00
_cell.angle_gamma   90.00
#
_symmetry.space_group_name_H-M   'P 1'
#
loop_
_entity.id
_entity.type
_entity.pdbx_description
1 polymer ?
#
loop_
_entity_poly.entity_id
_entity_poly.type
_entity_poly.pdbx_seq_one_letter_code
_entity_poly.pdbx_strand_id
1 'polypeptide(L)'
;MKWHFIKSLMWFCAVVWTVSVFTSCSLMKDDRDDCPMGLYLKFKYDYNLERADMFKDHVGAVDVFVFDENGKYVTTRSEMNAGTYRPLADPSYLMPMNLSPG
;
A
#
# COMPACT_ATOMS: atom_id res chain seq x y z
N MET A 1 -63.26 19.55 -4.30
CA MET A 1 -62.01 20.25 -3.90
C MET A 1 -61.02 19.35 -3.12
N LYS A 2 -61.45 18.68 -2.04
CA LYS A 2 -60.57 17.81 -1.21
C LYS A 2 -59.93 16.62 -1.95
N TRP A 3 -60.65 16.00 -2.90
CA TRP A 3 -60.19 14.83 -3.66
C TRP A 3 -59.00 15.12 -4.60
N HIS A 4 -59.07 16.24 -5.33
CA HIS A 4 -57.98 16.66 -6.22
C HIS A 4 -56.74 17.07 -5.44
N PHE A 5 -56.92 17.66 -4.26
CA PHE A 5 -55.85 18.02 -3.35
C PHE A 5 -55.11 16.78 -2.80
N ILE A 6 -55.85 15.74 -2.40
CA ILE A 6 -55.28 14.47 -1.91
C ILE A 6 -54.54 13.73 -3.04
N LYS A 7 -55.11 13.67 -4.25
CA LYS A 7 -54.44 13.05 -5.41
C LYS A 7 -53.15 13.78 -5.78
N SER A 8 -53.18 15.11 -5.79
CA SER A 8 -52.01 15.94 -6.08
C SER A 8 -50.92 15.77 -5.03
N LEU A 9 -51.29 15.74 -3.74
CA LEU A 9 -50.36 15.50 -2.64
C LEU A 9 -49.74 14.09 -2.71
N MET A 10 -50.53 13.07 -3.01
CA MET A 10 -50.07 11.68 -3.12
C MET A 10 -49.13 11.48 -4.31
N TRP A 11 -49.37 12.18 -5.42
CA TRP A 11 -48.48 12.17 -6.58
C TRP A 11 -47.15 12.89 -6.28
N PHE A 12 -47.22 13.99 -5.54
CA PHE A 12 -46.02 14.71 -5.08
C PHE A 12 -45.16 13.85 -4.15
N CYS A 13 -45.79 13.14 -3.20
CA CYS A 13 -45.08 12.20 -2.35
C CYS A 13 -44.42 11.07 -3.15
N ALA A 14 -45.10 10.51 -4.16
CA ALA A 14 -44.52 9.46 -5.01
C ALA A 14 -43.28 9.93 -5.78
N VAL A 15 -43.27 11.17 -6.27
CA VAL A 15 -42.12 11.78 -6.97
C VAL A 15 -40.96 12.05 -6.00
N VAL A 16 -41.24 12.52 -4.79
CA VAL A 16 -40.21 12.74 -3.76
C VAL A 16 -39.56 11.42 -3.32
N TRP A 17 -40.36 10.37 -3.18
CA TRP A 17 -39.88 9.03 -2.83
C TRP A 17 -39.04 8.37 -3.92
N THR A 18 -39.30 8.62 -5.20
CA THR A 18 -38.48 8.06 -6.29
C THR A 18 -37.14 8.77 -6.45
N VAL A 19 -37.09 10.09 -6.23
CA VAL A 19 -35.83 10.88 -6.33
C VAL A 19 -34.84 10.53 -5.20
N SER A 20 -35.32 10.18 -4.01
CA SER A 20 -34.45 9.83 -2.88
C SER A 20 -33.74 8.47 -3.03
N VAL A 21 -34.23 7.57 -3.88
CA VAL A 21 -33.58 6.26 -4.12
C VAL A 21 -32.35 6.40 -5.03
N PHE A 22 -32.24 7.46 -5.83
CA PHE A 22 -31.12 7.66 -6.77
C PHE A 22 -29.91 8.37 -6.16
N THR A 23 -29.98 8.85 -4.92
CA THR A 23 -28.88 9.57 -4.27
C THR A 23 -27.87 8.65 -3.55
N SER A 24 -28.09 7.32 -3.53
CA SER A 24 -27.23 6.39 -2.78
C SER A 24 -25.92 6.00 -3.50
N CYS A 25 -25.69 6.43 -4.74
CA CYS A 25 -24.57 5.94 -5.57
C CYS A 25 -23.19 6.56 -5.28
N SER A 26 -23.03 7.38 -4.24
CA SER A 26 -21.77 8.12 -4.00
C SER A 26 -21.31 8.18 -2.54
N LEU A 27 -21.88 7.34 -1.67
CA LEU A 27 -21.53 7.26 -0.24
C LEU A 27 -20.47 6.21 0.11
N MET A 28 -20.12 5.30 -0.82
CA MET A 28 -18.97 4.41 -0.66
C MET A 28 -17.76 5.02 -1.36
N LYS A 29 -16.92 5.72 -0.59
CA LYS A 29 -15.56 6.05 -1.02
C LYS A 29 -14.61 5.02 -0.43
N ASP A 30 -13.82 4.38 -1.28
CA ASP A 30 -12.64 3.60 -0.87
C ASP A 30 -11.48 4.59 -0.75
N ASP A 31 -11.51 5.44 0.28
CA ASP A 31 -10.43 6.38 0.57
C ASP A 31 -9.22 5.55 1.03
N ARG A 32 -8.31 5.27 0.10
CA ARG A 32 -7.13 4.40 0.27
C ARG A 32 -5.85 5.18 0.56
N ASP A 33 -5.98 6.47 0.83
CA ASP A 33 -4.86 7.39 1.06
C ASP A 33 -3.97 6.96 2.24
N ASP A 34 -4.54 6.21 3.19
CA ASP A 34 -3.85 5.70 4.39
C ASP A 34 -3.17 4.32 4.20
N CYS A 35 -3.22 3.73 3.00
CA CYS A 35 -2.54 2.46 2.76
C CYS A 35 -1.04 2.73 2.54
N PRO A 36 -0.13 2.29 3.43
CA PRO A 36 1.30 2.45 3.20
C PRO A 36 1.70 1.64 1.95
N MET A 37 1.81 2.35 0.83
CA MET A 37 2.24 1.79 -0.45
C MET A 37 3.75 1.55 -0.37
N GLY A 38 4.17 0.30 -0.55
CA GLY A 38 5.57 -0.09 -0.56
C GLY A 38 5.80 -1.47 0.04
N LEU A 39 7.03 -1.95 -0.07
CA LEU A 39 7.46 -3.19 0.57
C LEU A 39 8.77 -2.96 1.31
N TYR A 40 9.02 -3.79 2.32
CA TYR A 40 10.24 -3.76 3.10
C TYR A 40 11.01 -5.05 2.88
N LEU A 41 12.29 -4.94 2.54
CA LEU A 41 13.18 -6.09 2.45
C LEU A 41 13.92 -6.27 3.77
N LYS A 42 13.84 -7.48 4.30
CA LYS A 42 14.68 -7.95 5.42
C LYS A 42 15.73 -8.90 4.87
N PHE A 43 16.99 -8.63 5.19
CA PHE A 43 18.10 -9.50 4.84
C PHE A 43 18.46 -10.40 6.00
N LYS A 44 18.85 -11.63 5.67
CA LYS A 44 19.30 -12.63 6.63
C LYS A 44 20.48 -13.37 6.02
N TYR A 45 21.52 -13.61 6.81
CA TYR A 45 22.66 -14.42 6.40
C TYR A 45 22.81 -15.57 7.39
N ASP A 46 21.94 -16.56 7.27
CA ASP A 46 21.91 -17.75 8.14
C ASP A 46 22.38 -19.04 7.46
N TYR A 47 22.52 -19.00 6.13
CA TYR A 47 23.07 -20.09 5.34
C TYR A 47 24.61 -20.06 5.36
N ASN A 48 25.16 -20.30 6.54
CA ASN A 48 26.60 -20.36 6.82
C ASN A 48 26.89 -21.55 7.76
N LEU A 49 28.16 -21.81 8.03
CA LEU A 49 28.59 -22.94 8.89
C LEU A 49 28.16 -22.79 10.35
N GLU A 50 27.97 -21.56 10.81
CA GLU A 50 27.63 -21.21 12.19
C GLU A 50 26.13 -21.38 12.48
N ARG A 51 25.32 -21.64 11.43
CA ARG A 51 23.86 -21.86 11.51
C ARG A 51 23.13 -20.75 12.27
N ALA A 52 23.63 -19.53 12.16
CA ALA A 52 23.15 -18.35 12.85
C ALA A 52 23.06 -17.18 11.88
N ASP A 53 22.14 -16.23 12.13
CA ASP A 53 22.05 -15.01 11.33
C ASP A 53 23.23 -14.09 11.64
N MET A 54 24.13 -14.01 10.66
CA MET A 54 25.38 -13.27 10.75
C MET A 54 25.35 -11.97 9.93
N PHE A 55 24.18 -11.57 9.44
CA PHE A 55 24.04 -10.43 8.52
C PHE A 55 24.67 -9.16 9.06
N LYS A 56 24.26 -8.73 10.25
CA LYS A 56 24.71 -7.47 10.87
C LYS A 56 26.22 -7.38 11.10
N ASP A 57 26.87 -8.53 11.27
CA ASP A 57 28.29 -8.64 11.63
C ASP A 57 29.19 -8.82 10.40
N HIS A 58 28.65 -9.38 9.31
CA HIS A 58 29.44 -9.79 8.14
C HIS A 58 29.07 -9.05 6.84
N VAL A 59 27.93 -8.36 6.79
CA VAL A 59 27.49 -7.64 5.59
C VAL A 59 27.72 -6.14 5.76
N GLY A 60 28.65 -5.61 4.97
CA GLY A 60 28.98 -4.19 4.94
C GLY A 60 28.21 -3.38 3.89
N ALA A 61 27.68 -4.02 2.85
CA ALA A 61 26.92 -3.39 1.78
C ALA A 61 25.96 -4.39 1.13
N VAL A 62 24.84 -3.88 0.60
CA VAL A 62 23.86 -4.64 -0.19
C VAL A 62 23.45 -3.83 -1.40
N ASP A 63 23.42 -4.49 -2.56
CA ASP A 63 22.84 -3.98 -3.81
C ASP A 63 21.66 -4.87 -4.24
N VAL A 64 20.46 -4.31 -4.24
CA VAL A 64 19.23 -4.99 -4.66
C VAL A 64 18.87 -4.55 -6.07
N PHE A 65 18.89 -5.50 -7.01
CA PHE A 65 18.44 -5.30 -8.38
C PHE A 65 17.00 -5.78 -8.53
N VAL A 66 16.11 -4.91 -9.03
CA VAL A 66 14.68 -5.20 -9.20
C VAL A 66 14.39 -5.42 -10.68
N PHE A 67 13.67 -6.49 -10.98
CA PHE A 67 13.20 -6.85 -12.32
C PHE A 67 11.68 -7.03 -12.31
N ASP A 68 11.04 -6.70 -13.42
CA ASP A 68 9.60 -6.94 -13.60
C ASP A 68 9.32 -8.42 -13.94
N GLU A 69 8.04 -8.77 -14.09
CA GLU A 69 7.58 -10.12 -14.44
C GLU A 69 8.13 -10.65 -15.79
N ASN A 70 8.54 -9.76 -16.69
CA ASN A 70 9.13 -10.10 -17.98
C ASN A 70 10.67 -10.19 -17.91
N GLY A 71 11.26 -10.04 -16.72
CA GLY A 71 12.70 -10.05 -16.50
C GLY A 71 13.40 -8.76 -16.95
N LYS A 72 12.67 -7.66 -17.15
CA LYS A 72 13.26 -6.37 -17.50
C LYS A 72 13.69 -5.63 -16.24
N TYR A 73 14.88 -5.04 -16.28
CA TYR A 73 15.40 -4.21 -15.21
C TYR A 73 14.49 -3.00 -14.92
N VAL A 74 14.17 -2.80 -13.64
CA VAL A 74 13.35 -1.70 -13.13
C VAL A 74 14.21 -0.68 -12.40
N THR A 75 14.93 -1.11 -11.35
CA THR A 75 15.73 -0.22 -10.51
C THR A 75 16.76 -0.97 -9.68
N THR A 76 17.71 -0.24 -9.10
CA THR A 76 18.67 -0.74 -8.10
C THR A 76 18.53 0.08 -6.82
N ARG A 77 18.59 -0.61 -5.67
CA ARG A 77 18.68 0.03 -4.35
C ARG A 77 19.91 -0.48 -3.61
N SER A 78 20.76 0.46 -3.21
CA SER A 78 22.03 0.19 -2.56
C SER A 78 22.02 0.76 -1.15
N GLU A 79 22.55 0.02 -0.19
CA GLU A 79 22.79 0.47 1.17
C GLU A 79 24.15 -0.02 1.65
N MET A 80 24.88 0.81 2.40
CA MET A 80 26.19 0.43 2.93
C MET A 80 26.51 1.05 4.28
N ASN A 81 27.32 0.34 5.04
CA ASN A 81 27.94 0.85 6.25
C ASN A 81 29.16 1.71 5.88
N ALA A 82 29.13 3.00 6.21
CA ALA A 82 30.20 3.96 5.95
C ALA A 82 30.45 4.86 7.16
N GLY A 83 31.65 4.78 7.74
CA GLY A 83 32.02 5.59 8.92
C GLY A 83 31.08 5.36 10.10
N THR A 84 30.43 6.43 10.55
CA THR A 84 29.43 6.41 11.64
C THR A 84 28.02 6.00 11.17
N TYR A 85 27.75 6.05 9.87
CA TYR A 85 26.48 5.61 9.29
C TYR A 85 26.54 4.09 9.02
N ARG A 86 25.83 3.30 9.84
CA ARG A 86 25.92 1.82 9.80
C ARG A 86 24.54 1.15 9.84
N PRO A 87 23.65 1.44 8.88
CA PRO A 87 22.28 0.91 8.89
C PRO A 87 22.25 -0.63 8.87
N LEU A 88 23.14 -1.29 8.14
CA LEU A 88 23.14 -2.75 8.02
C LEU A 88 23.63 -3.46 9.29
N ALA A 89 24.25 -2.72 10.22
CA ALA A 89 24.61 -3.25 11.53
C ALA A 89 23.43 -3.28 12.52
N ASP A 90 22.31 -2.61 12.20
CA ASP A 90 21.09 -2.62 13.00
C ASP A 90 20.29 -3.92 12.73
N PRO A 91 20.03 -4.77 13.73
CA PRO A 91 19.23 -5.99 13.57
C PRO A 91 17.78 -5.74 13.14
N SER A 92 17.28 -4.52 13.32
CA SER A 92 15.94 -4.07 12.94
C SER A 92 15.88 -3.39 11.58
N TYR A 93 17.01 -3.28 10.87
CA TYR A 93 17.05 -2.66 9.56
C TYR A 93 16.12 -3.35 8.56
N LEU A 94 15.34 -2.52 7.87
CA LEU A 94 14.46 -2.89 6.77
C LEU A 94 14.72 -1.92 5.63
N MET A 95 15.02 -2.43 4.44
CA MET A 95 15.21 -1.58 3.27
C MET A 95 13.84 -1.20 2.69
N PRO A 96 13.43 0.07 2.75
CA PRO A 96 12.17 0.50 2.15
C PRO A 96 12.29 0.50 0.63
N MET A 97 11.33 -0.14 -0.02
CA MET A 97 11.24 -0.22 -1.47
C MET A 97 9.95 0.48 -1.92
N ASN A 98 10.11 1.57 -2.65
CA ASN A 98 9.00 2.25 -3.31
C ASN A 98 8.91 1.76 -4.76
N LEU A 99 8.04 0.78 -4.99
CA LEU A 99 7.78 0.18 -6.28
C LEU A 99 6.32 0.46 -6.67
N SER A 100 6.06 0.60 -7.96
CA SER A 100 4.70 0.60 -8.48
C SER A 100 4.01 -0.73 -8.16
N PRO A 101 2.68 -0.74 -7.99
CA PRO A 101 1.92 -1.98 -7.90
C PRO A 101 2.21 -2.90 -9.09
N GLY A 102 2.34 -4.19 -8.80
CA GLY A 102 2.46 -5.26 -9.80
C GLY A 102 1.11 -5.72 -10.32
#